data_AF-A0A383B0R3-F1
#
_entry.id   AF-A0A383B0R3-F1
#
_cell.length_a   1.000
_cell.length_b   1.000
_cell.length_c   1.000
_cell.angle_alpha   90.00
_cell.angle_beta   90.00
_cell.angle_gamma   90.00
#
_symmetry.space_group_name_H-M   'P 1'
#
loop_
_entity.id
_entity.type
_entity.pdbx_description
1 polymer ?
#
loop_
_entity_poly.entity_id
_entity_poly.type
_entity_poly.pdbx_seq_one_letter_code
_entity_poly.pdbx_strand_id
1 'polypeptide(L)' 'MSINSSYSKEDHLDELKKISKNIRCLICQGQSIDDSNSDFAINIKYVILKKLNEGSSED' A
#
# COMPACT_ATOMS: atom_id res chain seq x y z
N MET A 1 3.46 5.58 -32.93
CA MET A 1 4.25 5.74 -31.69
C MET A 1 3.30 5.47 -30.53
N SER A 2 3.17 4.22 -30.10
CA SER A 2 2.23 3.84 -29.04
C SER A 2 2.91 4.10 -27.70
N ILE A 3 2.48 5.15 -27.00
CA ILE A 3 2.97 5.47 -25.66
C ILE A 3 2.19 4.58 -24.69
N ASN A 4 2.90 3.64 -24.07
CA ASN A 4 2.36 2.63 -23.18
C ASN A 4 1.68 3.26 -21.95
N SER A 5 0.37 3.03 -21.83
CA SER A 5 -0.47 3.31 -20.65
C SER A 5 -0.25 2.26 -19.55
N SER A 6 0.99 2.03 -19.13
CA SER A 6 1.33 1.02 -18.11
C SER A 6 2.13 1.57 -16.92
N TYR A 7 2.71 2.78 -17.04
CA TYR A 7 3.63 3.33 -16.02
C TYR A 7 2.99 3.63 -14.66
N SER A 8 1.69 3.89 -14.57
CA SER A 8 1.06 4.35 -13.31
C SER A 8 0.62 3.22 -12.36
N LYS A 9 0.61 1.95 -12.78
CA LYS A 9 0.11 0.85 -11.92
C LYS A 9 1.22 0.12 -11.16
N GLU A 10 2.42 0.05 -11.74
CA GLU A 10 3.58 -0.57 -11.08
C GLU A 10 4.12 0.30 -9.94
N ASP A 11 4.07 1.63 -10.10
CA ASP A 11 4.59 2.59 -9.12
C ASP A 11 3.86 2.53 -7.76
N HIS A 12 2.53 2.53 -7.78
CA HIS A 12 1.73 2.47 -6.56
C HIS A 12 1.86 1.15 -5.79
N LEU A 13 2.28 0.06 -6.45
CA LEU A 13 2.49 -1.22 -5.77
C LEU A 13 3.74 -1.19 -4.89
N ASP A 14 4.81 -0.56 -5.36
CA ASP A 14 6.06 -0.44 -4.62
C ASP A 14 5.93 0.55 -3.46
N GLU A 15 5.23 1.68 -3.67
CA GLU A 15 4.88 2.60 -2.58
C GLU A 15 3.98 1.96 -1.53
N LEU A 16 2.94 1.23 -1.95
CA LEU A 16 2.05 0.51 -1.03
C LEU A 16 2.85 -0.45 -0.13
N LYS A 17 3.78 -1.23 -0.70
CA LYS A 17 4.64 -2.14 0.06
C LYS A 17 5.53 -1.39 1.04
N LYS A 18 6.15 -0.29 0.60
CA LYS A 18 7.04 0.53 1.45
C LYS A 18 6.29 1.09 2.66
N ILE A 19 5.14 1.72 2.43
CA ILE A 19 4.28 2.26 3.49
C ILE A 19 3.78 1.14 4.42
N SER A 20 3.31 0.03 3.85
CA SER A 20 2.73 -1.08 4.62
C SER A 20 3.75 -1.78 5.52
N LYS A 21 5.04 -1.78 5.16
CA LYS A 21 6.13 -2.31 6.00
C LYS A 21 6.43 -1.43 7.21
N ASN A 22 6.20 -0.12 7.09
CA ASN A 22 6.44 0.85 8.16
C ASN A 22 5.29 0.94 9.17
N ILE A 23 4.10 0.43 8.83
CA ILE A 23 2.93 0.46 9.72
C ILE A 23 2.85 -0.85 10.51
N ARG A 24 2.82 -0.75 11.85
CA ARG A 24 2.63 -1.89 12.75
C ARG A 24 1.16 -2.12 13.07
N CYS A 25 0.70 -3.36 12.95
CA CYS A 25 -0.62 -3.79 13.39
C CYS A 25 -0.57 -4.34 14.82
N LEU A 26 -0.97 -3.54 15.80
CA LEU A 26 -0.95 -3.92 17.22
C LEU A 26 -1.90 -5.07 17.56
N ILE A 27 -2.98 -5.25 16.79
CA ILE A 27 -3.92 -6.35 16.96
C ILE A 27 -3.52 -7.62 16.18
N CYS A 28 -2.49 -7.53 15.34
CA CYS A 28 -1.96 -8.64 14.54
C CYS A 28 -0.64 -9.19 15.15
N GLN A 29 -0.55 -9.24 16.48
CA GLN A 29 0.68 -9.64 17.18
C GLN A 29 1.90 -8.74 16.85
N GLY A 30 1.67 -7.47 16.47
CA GLY A 30 2.75 -6.54 16.13
C GLY A 30 3.40 -6.75 14.76
N GLN A 31 2.79 -7.56 13.90
CA GLN A 31 3.22 -7.71 12.50
C GLN A 31 3.09 -6.39 11.73
N SER A 32 3.85 -6.24 10.64
CA SER A 32 3.63 -5.14 9.71
C SER A 32 2.27 -5.32 9.01
N ILE A 33 1.71 -4.24 8.46
CA ILE A 33 0.52 -4.35 7.61
C ILE A 33 0.87 -5.17 6.36
N ASP A 34 2.08 -5.05 5.82
CA ASP A 34 2.55 -5.82 4.65
C ASP A 34 2.49 -7.33 4.90
N ASP A 35 3.01 -7.80 6.04
CA ASP A 35 3.10 -9.22 6.40
C ASP A 35 1.79 -9.82 6.95
N SER A 36 0.84 -8.97 7.37
CA SER A 36 -0.39 -9.43 7.98
C SER A 36 -1.48 -9.73 6.94
N ASN A 37 -2.17 -10.87 7.13
CA ASN A 37 -3.33 -11.30 6.35
C ASN A 37 -4.66 -11.14 7.09
N SER A 38 -4.70 -10.33 8.16
CA SER A 38 -5.95 -10.03 8.87
C SER A 38 -6.86 -9.13 8.02
N ASP A 39 -8.18 -9.22 8.23
CA ASP A 39 -9.15 -8.33 7.59
C ASP A 39 -8.84 -6.86 7.85
N PHE A 40 -8.32 -6.56 9.05
CA PHE A 40 -7.84 -5.23 9.40
C PHE A 40 -6.68 -4.79 8.50
N ALA A 41 -5.63 -5.60 8.38
CA ALA A 41 -4.48 -5.27 7.55
C ALA A 41 -4.86 -5.11 6.08
N ILE A 42 -5.76 -5.95 5.56
CA ILE A 42 -6.30 -5.85 4.20
C ILE A 42 -7.03 -4.52 3.99
N ASN A 43 -7.87 -4.12 4.96
CA ASN A 43 -8.58 -2.84 4.91
C ASN A 43 -7.59 -1.65 4.92
N ILE A 44 -6.57 -1.70 5.77
CA ILE A 44 -5.53 -0.66 5.80
C ILE A 44 -4.78 -0.58 4.46
N LYS A 45 -4.43 -1.71 3.83
CA LYS A 45 -3.83 -1.72 2.47
C LYS A 45 -4.73 -1.02 1.45
N TYR A 46 -6.04 -1.26 1.51
CA TYR A 46 -7.01 -0.58 0.64
C TYR A 46 -7.05 0.93 0.87
N VAL A 47 -7.01 1.38 2.14
CA VAL A 47 -6.96 2.80 2.49
C VAL A 47 -5.67 3.45 1.97
N ILE A 48 -4.52 2.80 2.14
CA ILE A 48 -3.23 3.30 1.61
C ILE A 48 -3.32 3.43 0.10
N LEU A 49 -3.76 2.39 -0.61
CA LEU A 49 -3.90 2.41 -2.06
C LEU A 49 -4.85 3.51 -2.54
N LYS A 50 -5.96 3.75 -1.83
CA LYS A 50 -6.87 4.86 -2.14
C LYS A 50 -6.16 6.21 -2.03
N LYS A 51 -5.37 6.44 -0.98
CA LYS A 51 -4.59 7.69 -0.80
C LYS A 51 -3.54 7.88 -1.88
N LEU A 52 -2.84 6.81 -2.27
CA LEU A 52 -1.86 6.85 -3.36
C LEU A 52 -2.54 7.24 -4.69
N ASN A 53 -3.71 6.67 -4.98
CA ASN A 53 -4.51 7.04 -6.16
C ASN A 53 -5.04 8.49 -6.11
N GLU A 54 -5.21 9.06 -4.92
CA GLU A 54 -5.57 10.47 -4.71
C GLU A 54 -4.37 11.42 -4.87
N GLY A 55 -3.16 10.89 -5.13
CA GLY A 55 -1.92 11.67 -5.29
C GLY A 55 -1.18 11.95 -3.99
N SER A 56 -1.50 11.24 -2.90
CA SER A 56 -0.72 11.31 -1.66
C SER A 56 0.54 10.45 -1.76
N SER A 57 1.65 10.90 -1.16
CA SER A 57 2.90 10.14 -1.01
C SER A 57 3.19 9.83 0.47
N GLU A 58 4.25 9.07 0.76
CA GLU A 58 4.65 8.66 2.11
C GLU A 58 5.26 9.79 2.98
N ASP A 59 5.58 10.95 2.38
CA ASP A 59 6.31 12.05 3.05
C ASP A 59 5.47 12.90 4.03
#